data_AF-A0A0W0RQA3-F1
#
_entry.id   AF-A0A0W0RQA3-F1
#
_cell.length_a   1.000
_cell.length_b   1.000
_cell.length_c   1.000
_cell.angle_alpha   90.00
_cell.angle_beta   90.00
_cell.angle_gamma   90.00
#
_symmetry.space_group_name_H-M   'P 1'
#
loop_
_entity.id
_entity.type
_entity.pdbx_description
1 polymer ?
#
loop_
_entity_poly.entity_id
_entity_poly.type
_entity_poly.pdbx_seq_one_letter_code
_entity_poly.pdbx_strand_id
1 'polypeptide(L)'
;MGFYFNTFRQQQGDIAYNEQRYEEALMHYSEALKTLYLHAASKSTRYTDFYDALVYVLSENIITKLQLIRREAQDGHFNAIANYWQEIPSLLHEMEITHKEHLAGKKHSISNEEQVIKKTNELLAAVCEEVSDAIVDQMEAEEDSTEISLTLPQAIDWMNRAINFQMKTKDCPKLSSSLGYLNLLERHYKETNDENILTVMSEYINKHKLREATIQSPLRKLELLSYVTRLTLFNDEDISELVHECKRLSALLSDEERENPILEDLQNLVQLISHEESQLEDMEKTEETYATSDMEENEDNSIAVVSEESDLSSNHPVTPMDLQNSGSEIVPPPTLAPPSVSVFQTSTQTMVQSISLSFSNQGFGATPQGFFSTALQSQASEDMLPYSRAFQSSLEKITTDSSNPKFLANLLSLIADFFGKYRADGVQKQNAIVLTFDLYQQVLKIDPGHNRAAIKVKELYIQHQKLIGPYKHFSHGYQSPLSVAPKISEAKNCFNQALEELTIQLESFLMNKPNKIEKTINDLIDFIGQKLSVITSTPSSEIRATLTQTFQEVLRNAEAPNNPPSVF
;
A
#
# COMPACT_ATOMS: atom_id res chain seq x y z
N MET A 1 -14.67 20.38 2.48
CA MET A 1 -14.43 19.01 2.02
C MET A 1 -15.07 18.75 0.64
N GLY A 2 -14.75 19.53 -0.40
CA GLY A 2 -15.36 19.36 -1.72
C GLY A 2 -14.73 18.29 -2.62
N PHE A 3 -13.63 17.67 -2.18
CA PHE A 3 -12.70 16.95 -3.05
C PHE A 3 -13.02 15.47 -3.30
N TYR A 4 -13.76 14.81 -2.39
CA TYR A 4 -14.16 13.40 -2.53
C TYR A 4 -15.49 13.08 -1.84
N PHE A 5 -15.65 13.53 -0.60
CA PHE A 5 -16.82 13.19 0.21
C PHE A 5 -18.12 13.70 -0.40
N ASN A 6 -19.11 12.81 -0.56
CA ASN A 6 -20.37 13.02 -1.27
C ASN A 6 -20.25 13.30 -2.79
N THR A 7 -19.10 13.01 -3.42
CA THR A 7 -18.99 13.08 -4.88
C THR A 7 -19.70 11.91 -5.56
N PHE A 8 -20.00 12.08 -6.85
CA PHE A 8 -20.50 10.99 -7.71
C PHE A 8 -19.52 9.80 -7.77
N ARG A 9 -18.20 10.05 -7.74
CA ARG A 9 -17.19 8.98 -7.75
C ARG A 9 -17.26 8.15 -6.47
N GLN A 10 -17.32 8.79 -5.30
CA GLN A 10 -17.59 8.09 -4.03
C GLN A 10 -18.91 7.31 -4.13
N GLN A 11 -20.04 7.97 -4.38
CA GLN A 11 -21.36 7.34 -4.31
C GLN A 11 -21.54 6.13 -5.24
N GLN A 12 -20.91 6.11 -6.41
CA GLN A 12 -20.94 4.93 -7.29
C GLN A 12 -19.93 3.86 -6.87
N GLY A 13 -18.76 4.25 -6.37
CA GLY A 13 -17.80 3.32 -5.77
C GLY A 13 -18.38 2.59 -4.57
N ASP A 14 -18.96 3.34 -3.61
CA ASP A 14 -19.66 2.81 -2.44
C ASP A 14 -20.78 1.81 -2.85
N ILE A 15 -21.59 2.14 -3.87
CA ILE A 15 -22.66 1.24 -4.36
C ILE A 15 -22.06 -0.03 -4.97
N ALA A 16 -21.10 0.10 -5.89
CA ALA A 16 -20.46 -1.06 -6.52
C ALA A 16 -19.74 -1.95 -5.50
N TYR A 17 -19.10 -1.36 -4.48
CA TYR A 17 -18.42 -2.08 -3.40
C TYR A 17 -19.42 -2.86 -2.54
N ASN A 18 -20.53 -2.25 -2.11
CA ASN A 18 -21.57 -2.93 -1.33
C ASN A 18 -22.29 -4.03 -2.15
N GLU A 19 -22.32 -3.91 -3.47
CA GLU A 19 -22.81 -4.94 -4.40
C GLU A 19 -21.73 -5.95 -4.82
N GLN A 20 -20.55 -5.93 -4.20
CA GLN A 20 -19.40 -6.82 -4.46
C GLN A 20 -18.80 -6.73 -5.88
N ARG A 21 -19.16 -5.70 -6.63
CA ARG A 21 -18.62 -5.33 -7.96
C ARG A 21 -17.31 -4.56 -7.80
N TYR A 22 -16.34 -5.18 -7.11
CA TYR A 22 -15.10 -4.54 -6.64
C TYR A 22 -14.25 -3.95 -7.77
N GLU A 23 -14.28 -4.54 -8.97
CA GLU A 23 -13.60 -4.04 -10.17
C GLU A 23 -14.16 -2.68 -10.61
N GLU A 24 -15.48 -2.50 -10.53
CA GLU A 24 -16.16 -1.24 -10.84
C GLU A 24 -15.98 -0.22 -9.70
N ALA A 25 -16.01 -0.68 -8.45
CA ALA A 25 -15.68 0.16 -7.30
C ALA A 25 -14.25 0.71 -7.39
N LEU A 26 -13.28 -0.14 -7.74
CA LEU A 26 -11.88 0.25 -7.94
C LEU A 26 -11.74 1.26 -9.07
N MET A 27 -12.42 1.06 -10.21
CA MET A 27 -12.47 2.08 -11.28
C MET A 27 -12.99 3.43 -10.74
N HIS A 28 -14.06 3.44 -9.94
CA HIS A 28 -14.62 4.67 -9.38
C HIS A 28 -13.69 5.36 -8.37
N TYR A 29 -13.03 4.59 -7.51
CA TYR A 29 -12.08 5.10 -6.52
C TYR A 29 -10.72 5.51 -7.13
N SER A 30 -10.25 4.84 -8.17
CA SER A 30 -9.03 5.20 -8.90
C SER A 30 -9.24 6.46 -9.74
N GLU A 31 -10.42 6.66 -10.34
CA GLU A 31 -10.76 7.92 -11.01
C GLU A 31 -10.87 9.08 -10.00
N ALA A 32 -11.39 8.85 -8.79
CA ALA A 32 -11.34 9.85 -7.72
C ALA A 32 -9.90 10.19 -7.31
N LEU A 33 -9.03 9.19 -7.18
CA LEU A 33 -7.62 9.38 -6.83
C LEU A 33 -6.88 10.23 -7.88
N LYS A 34 -7.11 9.93 -9.17
CA LYS A 34 -6.61 10.77 -10.28
C LYS A 34 -7.07 12.23 -10.12
N THR A 35 -8.35 12.49 -9.88
CA THR A 35 -8.87 13.86 -9.67
C THR A 35 -8.16 14.57 -8.50
N LEU A 36 -7.89 13.86 -7.40
CA LEU A 36 -7.14 14.41 -6.27
C LEU A 36 -5.68 14.75 -6.63
N TYR A 37 -4.99 13.89 -7.39
CA TYR A 37 -3.65 14.19 -7.89
C TYR A 37 -3.63 15.39 -8.84
N LEU A 38 -4.65 15.58 -9.69
CA LEU A 38 -4.74 16.75 -10.57
C LEU A 38 -4.87 18.04 -9.75
N HIS A 39 -5.70 18.01 -8.70
CA HIS A 39 -5.84 19.12 -7.76
C HIS A 39 -4.54 19.36 -6.96
N ALA A 40 -3.79 18.31 -6.61
CA ALA A 40 -2.48 18.45 -5.98
C ALA A 40 -1.48 19.20 -6.87
N ALA A 41 -1.57 19.01 -8.19
CA ALA A 41 -0.66 19.59 -9.18
C ALA A 41 -0.94 21.07 -9.51
N SER A 42 -2.17 21.58 -9.31
CA SER A 42 -2.58 22.93 -9.78
C SER A 42 -1.91 24.12 -9.06
N LYS A 43 -1.06 23.86 -8.06
CA LYS A 43 -0.44 24.86 -7.15
C LYS A 43 -1.42 25.64 -6.28
N SER A 44 -2.68 25.20 -6.21
CA SER A 44 -3.67 25.67 -5.23
C SER A 44 -3.19 25.48 -3.78
N THR A 45 -3.68 26.30 -2.86
CA THR A 45 -3.36 26.16 -1.42
C THR A 45 -3.97 24.87 -0.88
N ARG A 46 -3.14 23.88 -0.52
CA ARG A 46 -3.63 22.58 -0.02
C ARG A 46 -4.12 22.69 1.44
N TYR A 47 -5.42 22.49 1.65
CA TYR A 47 -6.06 22.54 2.98
C TYR A 47 -6.13 21.16 3.65
N THR A 48 -6.42 21.12 4.96
CA THR A 48 -6.61 19.86 5.72
C THR A 48 -7.61 18.92 5.02
N ASP A 49 -8.75 19.47 4.57
CA ASP A 49 -9.81 18.77 3.83
C ASP A 49 -9.35 18.04 2.56
N PHE A 50 -8.27 18.51 1.93
CA PHE A 50 -7.70 17.87 0.74
C PHE A 50 -6.91 16.62 1.13
N TYR A 51 -6.02 16.74 2.12
CA TYR A 51 -5.23 15.62 2.60
C TYR A 51 -6.10 14.54 3.28
N ASP A 52 -7.18 14.96 3.95
CA ASP A 52 -8.20 14.08 4.52
C ASP A 52 -8.88 13.22 3.44
N ALA A 53 -9.30 13.86 2.34
CA ALA A 53 -9.85 13.17 1.18
C ALA A 53 -8.82 12.24 0.52
N LEU A 54 -7.56 12.65 0.40
CA LEU A 54 -6.49 11.84 -0.20
C LEU A 54 -6.21 10.56 0.61
N VAL A 55 -6.04 10.68 1.94
CA VAL A 55 -5.86 9.51 2.82
C VAL A 55 -7.05 8.57 2.76
N TYR A 56 -8.28 9.10 2.72
CA TYR A 56 -9.48 8.29 2.61
C TYR A 56 -9.55 7.55 1.27
N VAL A 57 -9.32 8.23 0.14
CA VAL A 57 -9.37 7.61 -1.20
C VAL A 57 -8.25 6.57 -1.39
N LEU A 58 -7.05 6.81 -0.86
CA LEU A 58 -5.97 5.83 -0.84
C LEU A 58 -6.42 4.56 -0.08
N SER A 59 -7.04 4.73 1.09
CA SER A 59 -7.57 3.58 1.87
C SER A 59 -8.64 2.79 1.11
N GLU A 60 -9.60 3.44 0.44
CA GLU A 60 -10.66 2.76 -0.33
C GLU A 60 -10.09 2.00 -1.55
N ASN A 61 -9.09 2.55 -2.25
CA ASN A 61 -8.40 1.83 -3.34
C ASN A 61 -7.66 0.59 -2.81
N ILE A 62 -6.96 0.70 -1.69
CA ILE A 62 -6.26 -0.44 -1.05
C ILE A 62 -7.26 -1.50 -0.58
N ILE A 63 -8.30 -1.10 0.18
CA ILE A 63 -9.33 -2.00 0.71
C ILE A 63 -10.05 -2.77 -0.42
N THR A 64 -10.32 -2.10 -1.54
CA THR A 64 -10.96 -2.74 -2.71
C THR A 64 -10.03 -3.71 -3.42
N LYS A 65 -8.75 -3.36 -3.64
CA LYS A 65 -7.74 -4.29 -4.15
C LYS A 65 -7.58 -5.51 -3.25
N LEU A 66 -7.71 -5.36 -1.92
CA LEU A 66 -7.65 -6.47 -0.98
C LEU A 66 -8.88 -7.40 -1.04
N GLN A 67 -10.07 -6.89 -1.38
CA GLN A 67 -11.22 -7.76 -1.66
C GLN A 67 -11.07 -8.53 -2.99
N LEU A 68 -10.41 -7.93 -3.99
CA LEU A 68 -10.05 -8.63 -5.22
C LEU A 68 -9.00 -9.72 -4.95
N ILE A 69 -7.92 -9.41 -4.22
CA ILE A 69 -6.90 -10.40 -3.83
C ILE A 69 -7.50 -11.58 -3.06
N ARG A 70 -8.42 -11.32 -2.12
CA ARG A 70 -9.17 -12.36 -1.40
C ARG A 70 -9.98 -13.27 -2.33
N ARG A 71 -10.64 -12.72 -3.34
CA ARG A 71 -11.38 -13.48 -4.36
C ARG A 71 -10.42 -14.36 -5.16
N GLU A 72 -9.37 -13.77 -5.75
CA GLU A 72 -8.41 -14.52 -6.57
C GLU A 72 -7.67 -15.61 -5.76
N ALA A 73 -7.44 -15.42 -4.46
CA ALA A 73 -6.86 -16.44 -3.58
C ALA A 73 -7.83 -17.62 -3.36
N GLN A 74 -9.12 -17.34 -3.16
CA GLN A 74 -10.17 -18.37 -3.01
C GLN A 74 -10.45 -19.12 -4.33
N ASP A 75 -10.22 -18.47 -5.46
CA ASP A 75 -10.35 -19.04 -6.81
C ASP A 75 -9.03 -19.67 -7.33
N GLY A 76 -7.95 -19.70 -6.55
CA GLY A 76 -6.64 -20.28 -6.93
C GLY A 76 -5.83 -19.45 -7.95
N HIS A 77 -6.27 -18.26 -8.31
CA HIS A 77 -5.66 -17.40 -9.33
C HIS A 77 -4.48 -16.55 -8.81
N PHE A 78 -3.48 -17.16 -8.18
CA PHE A 78 -2.35 -16.42 -7.55
C PHE A 78 -1.58 -15.49 -8.51
N ASN A 79 -1.58 -15.77 -9.81
CA ASN A 79 -1.05 -14.88 -10.85
C ASN A 79 -1.77 -13.51 -10.91
N ALA A 80 -3.07 -13.46 -10.60
CA ALA A 80 -3.86 -12.22 -10.56
C ALA A 80 -3.56 -11.39 -9.29
N ILE A 81 -3.28 -12.05 -8.16
CA ILE A 81 -2.92 -11.40 -6.89
C ILE A 81 -1.70 -10.49 -7.07
N ALA A 82 -0.68 -10.93 -7.80
CA ALA A 82 0.52 -10.14 -8.06
C ALA A 82 0.21 -8.78 -8.74
N ASN A 83 -0.71 -8.77 -9.72
CA ASN A 83 -1.14 -7.56 -10.43
C ASN A 83 -1.86 -6.57 -9.50
N TYR A 84 -2.76 -7.07 -8.63
CA TYR A 84 -3.45 -6.20 -7.68
C TYR A 84 -2.51 -5.68 -6.58
N TRP A 85 -1.57 -6.52 -6.12
CA TRP A 85 -0.61 -6.20 -5.06
C TRP A 85 0.43 -5.16 -5.47
N GLN A 86 0.87 -5.13 -6.74
CA GLN A 86 1.96 -4.27 -7.21
C GLN A 86 1.85 -2.79 -6.81
N GLU A 87 0.63 -2.25 -6.77
CA GLU A 87 0.35 -0.84 -6.40
C GLU A 87 0.10 -0.62 -4.90
N ILE A 88 -0.17 -1.67 -4.12
CA ILE A 88 -0.54 -1.52 -2.69
C ILE A 88 0.59 -0.89 -1.86
N PRO A 89 1.88 -1.28 -1.99
CA PRO A 89 2.96 -0.68 -1.22
C PRO A 89 3.14 0.83 -1.43
N SER A 90 2.97 1.34 -2.66
CA SER A 90 3.11 2.78 -2.95
C SER A 90 1.91 3.57 -2.46
N LEU A 91 0.68 3.06 -2.65
CA LEU A 91 -0.55 3.68 -2.12
C LEU A 91 -0.54 3.74 -0.59
N LEU A 92 -0.11 2.66 0.08
CA LEU A 92 0.03 2.60 1.53
C LEU A 92 1.08 3.60 2.05
N HIS A 93 2.23 3.67 1.39
CA HIS A 93 3.31 4.59 1.76
C HIS A 93 2.88 6.06 1.63
N GLU A 94 2.19 6.43 0.56
CA GLU A 94 1.64 7.78 0.39
C GLU A 94 0.56 8.09 1.44
N MET A 95 -0.30 7.12 1.78
CA MET A 95 -1.32 7.28 2.82
C MET A 95 -0.69 7.53 4.19
N GLU A 96 0.33 6.76 4.56
CA GLU A 96 1.04 6.87 5.83
C GLU A 96 1.81 8.20 5.94
N ILE A 97 2.51 8.64 4.88
CA ILE A 97 3.18 9.95 4.85
C ILE A 97 2.17 11.09 4.91
N THR A 98 1.14 11.10 4.05
CA THR A 98 0.15 12.18 3.97
C THR A 98 -0.56 12.40 5.30
N HIS A 99 -0.89 11.31 6.01
CA HIS A 99 -1.45 11.41 7.36
C HIS A 99 -0.44 11.98 8.36
N LYS A 100 0.77 11.41 8.41
CA LYS A 100 1.83 11.80 9.36
C LYS A 100 2.25 13.26 9.22
N GLU A 101 2.39 13.77 8.00
CA GLU A 101 2.89 15.13 7.75
C GLU A 101 1.80 16.20 7.76
N HIS A 102 0.54 15.85 7.49
CA HIS A 102 -0.50 16.86 7.22
C HIS A 102 -1.78 16.72 8.05
N LEU A 103 -2.01 15.60 8.73
CA LEU A 103 -3.26 15.33 9.44
C LEU A 103 -3.08 15.02 10.94
N ALA A 104 -1.95 14.40 11.31
CA ALA A 104 -1.64 13.99 12.68
C ALA A 104 -1.88 15.12 13.71
N GLY A 105 -2.58 14.79 14.80
CA GLY A 105 -2.84 15.71 15.92
C GLY A 105 -3.91 16.77 15.68
N LYS A 106 -4.58 16.77 14.53
CA LYS A 106 -5.81 17.56 14.31
C LYS A 106 -7.00 16.82 14.98
N LYS A 107 -8.20 17.40 14.97
CA LYS A 107 -9.37 16.85 15.72
C LYS A 107 -10.64 16.65 14.90
N HIS A 108 -10.62 16.99 13.60
CA HIS A 108 -11.82 17.16 12.78
C HIS A 108 -11.64 16.71 11.31
N SER A 109 -10.67 15.86 11.00
CA SER A 109 -10.63 15.18 9.69
C SER A 109 -11.32 13.82 9.82
N ILE A 110 -11.95 13.32 8.76
CA ILE A 110 -12.67 12.02 8.76
C ILE A 110 -11.68 10.86 8.95
N SER A 111 -10.45 11.06 8.48
CA SER A 111 -9.26 10.23 8.73
C SER A 111 -8.56 10.42 10.09
N ASN A 112 -9.02 11.31 11.00
CA ASN A 112 -8.27 11.65 12.22
C ASN A 112 -8.48 10.73 13.42
N GLU A 113 -9.22 9.62 13.24
CA GLU A 113 -9.01 8.48 14.12
C GLU A 113 -8.10 7.48 13.41
N GLU A 114 -7.18 6.91 14.19
CA GLU A 114 -6.25 5.86 13.78
C GLU A 114 -6.97 4.72 13.04
N GLN A 115 -8.26 4.51 13.33
CA GLN A 115 -9.23 3.69 12.62
C GLN A 115 -8.98 3.55 11.10
N VAL A 116 -8.75 4.60 10.31
CA VAL A 116 -8.62 4.42 8.84
C VAL A 116 -7.34 3.67 8.46
N ILE A 117 -6.19 4.13 8.93
CA ILE A 117 -4.88 3.50 8.65
C ILE A 117 -4.76 2.16 9.39
N LYS A 118 -5.30 2.08 10.61
CA LYS A 118 -5.35 0.86 11.41
C LYS A 118 -6.21 -0.21 10.76
N LYS A 119 -7.46 0.09 10.37
CA LYS A 119 -8.35 -0.84 9.64
C LYS A 119 -7.73 -1.28 8.32
N THR A 120 -7.04 -0.38 7.61
CA THR A 120 -6.33 -0.74 6.37
C THR A 120 -5.18 -1.73 6.66
N ASN A 121 -4.36 -1.49 7.69
CA ASN A 121 -3.31 -2.42 8.11
C ASN A 121 -3.87 -3.72 8.75
N GLU A 122 -5.00 -3.68 9.46
CA GLU A 122 -5.69 -4.87 9.98
C GLU A 122 -6.27 -5.75 8.87
N LEU A 123 -6.78 -5.13 7.79
CA LEU A 123 -7.23 -5.85 6.59
C LEU A 123 -6.05 -6.36 5.75
N LEU A 124 -4.96 -5.58 5.62
CA LEU A 124 -3.71 -6.05 5.01
C LEU A 124 -3.19 -7.28 5.75
N ALA A 125 -3.15 -7.23 7.09
CA ALA A 125 -2.77 -8.37 7.92
C ALA A 125 -3.66 -9.59 7.66
N ALA A 126 -4.98 -9.43 7.67
CA ALA A 126 -5.92 -10.53 7.45
C ALA A 126 -5.79 -11.14 6.04
N VAL A 127 -5.75 -10.31 5.00
CA VAL A 127 -5.67 -10.81 3.61
C VAL A 127 -4.30 -11.39 3.29
N CYS A 128 -3.20 -10.91 3.88
CA CYS A 128 -1.89 -11.57 3.74
C CYS A 128 -1.83 -12.93 4.48
N GLU A 129 -2.56 -13.09 5.58
CA GLU A 129 -2.72 -14.36 6.31
C GLU A 129 -3.55 -15.33 5.44
N GLU A 130 -4.72 -14.91 4.97
CA GLU A 130 -5.60 -15.67 4.07
C GLU A 130 -4.92 -16.09 2.75
N VAL A 131 -4.07 -15.25 2.16
CA VAL A 131 -3.30 -15.60 0.94
C VAL A 131 -2.19 -16.60 1.24
N SER A 132 -1.57 -16.54 2.42
CA SER A 132 -0.60 -17.56 2.84
C SER A 132 -1.29 -18.91 3.02
N ASP A 133 -2.43 -18.92 3.73
CA ASP A 133 -3.19 -20.12 4.02
C ASP A 133 -3.69 -20.77 2.71
N ALA A 134 -4.24 -19.98 1.78
CA ALA A 134 -4.67 -20.46 0.47
C ALA A 134 -3.54 -21.04 -0.41
N ILE A 135 -2.30 -20.56 -0.29
CA ILE A 135 -1.15 -21.17 -0.99
C ILE A 135 -0.86 -22.56 -0.41
N VAL A 136 -0.97 -22.75 0.91
CA VAL A 136 -0.77 -24.04 1.57
C VAL A 136 -1.88 -25.02 1.19
N ASP A 137 -3.14 -24.59 1.26
CA ASP A 137 -4.30 -25.38 0.86
C ASP A 137 -4.16 -25.88 -0.60
N GLN A 138 -3.69 -25.01 -1.52
CA GLN A 138 -3.43 -25.39 -2.90
C GLN A 138 -2.26 -26.38 -3.01
N MET A 139 -1.14 -26.14 -2.32
CA MET A 139 0.03 -27.04 -2.31
C MET A 139 -0.29 -28.44 -1.76
N GLU A 140 -1.26 -28.57 -0.85
CA GLU A 140 -1.72 -29.86 -0.31
C GLU A 140 -2.80 -30.53 -1.18
N ALA A 141 -3.48 -29.77 -2.05
CA ALA A 141 -4.43 -30.29 -3.04
C ALA A 141 -3.77 -30.72 -4.37
N GLU A 142 -2.58 -30.19 -4.69
CA GLU A 142 -1.96 -30.27 -6.02
C GLU A 142 -0.70 -31.15 -6.12
N GLU A 143 -0.50 -32.13 -5.21
CA GLU A 143 0.68 -33.02 -5.20
C GLU A 143 0.99 -33.74 -6.54
N ASP A 144 -0.01 -33.90 -7.42
CA ASP A 144 0.09 -34.56 -8.74
C ASP A 144 0.09 -33.59 -9.95
N SER A 145 -0.15 -32.27 -9.77
CA SER A 145 -0.40 -31.32 -10.89
C SER A 145 0.80 -30.44 -11.27
N THR A 146 0.91 -30.13 -12.56
CA THR A 146 2.10 -29.50 -13.17
C THR A 146 1.90 -28.04 -13.61
N GLU A 147 0.74 -27.43 -13.31
CA GLU A 147 0.42 -26.05 -13.68
C GLU A 147 0.52 -25.13 -12.46
N ILE A 148 1.39 -24.11 -12.53
CA ILE A 148 1.73 -23.15 -11.46
C ILE A 148 2.57 -23.75 -10.31
N SER A 149 3.90 -23.55 -10.37
CA SER A 149 4.78 -23.80 -9.22
C SER A 149 4.67 -22.69 -8.17
N LEU A 150 3.61 -22.73 -7.37
CA LEU A 150 3.59 -22.10 -6.04
C LEU A 150 4.68 -22.76 -5.19
N THR A 151 5.27 -22.01 -4.26
CA THR A 151 6.34 -22.55 -3.40
C THR A 151 6.17 -22.09 -1.97
N LEU A 152 6.60 -22.93 -1.02
CA LEU A 152 6.51 -22.66 0.41
C LEU A 152 7.18 -21.32 0.83
N PRO A 153 8.33 -20.88 0.24
CA PRO A 153 8.84 -19.51 0.40
C PRO A 153 7.86 -18.37 0.09
N GLN A 154 6.89 -18.56 -0.82
CA GLN A 154 5.87 -17.56 -1.12
C GLN A 154 4.86 -17.46 0.02
N ALA A 155 4.38 -18.58 0.57
CA ALA A 155 3.53 -18.59 1.75
C ALA A 155 4.26 -17.95 2.96
N ILE A 156 5.53 -18.30 3.18
CA ILE A 156 6.39 -17.71 4.23
C ILE A 156 6.47 -16.19 4.10
N ASP A 157 6.64 -15.63 2.89
CA ASP A 157 6.65 -14.18 2.67
C ASP A 157 5.25 -13.56 2.92
N TRP A 158 4.16 -14.18 2.47
CA TRP A 158 2.80 -13.70 2.75
C TRP A 158 2.47 -13.70 4.25
N MET A 159 2.80 -14.75 5.00
CA MET A 159 2.62 -14.79 6.45
C MET A 159 3.53 -13.79 7.18
N ASN A 160 4.78 -13.61 6.72
CA ASN A 160 5.68 -12.58 7.26
C ASN A 160 5.11 -11.17 7.02
N ARG A 161 4.59 -10.87 5.82
CA ARG A 161 3.87 -9.62 5.53
C ARG A 161 2.68 -9.43 6.47
N ALA A 162 1.87 -10.48 6.67
CA ALA A 162 0.75 -10.44 7.60
C ALA A 162 1.19 -10.03 9.01
N ILE A 163 2.21 -10.68 9.55
CA ILE A 163 2.81 -10.35 10.86
C ILE A 163 3.30 -8.90 10.91
N ASN A 164 4.00 -8.41 9.87
CA ASN A 164 4.49 -7.03 9.83
C ASN A 164 3.35 -5.99 9.84
N PHE A 165 2.20 -6.28 9.23
CA PHE A 165 1.01 -5.42 9.35
C PHE A 165 0.30 -5.56 10.70
N GLN A 166 0.33 -6.73 11.34
CA GLN A 166 -0.13 -6.87 12.74
C GLN A 166 0.73 -6.01 13.69
N MET A 167 2.06 -6.02 13.53
CA MET A 167 2.99 -5.17 14.31
C MET A 167 2.82 -3.66 14.07
N LYS A 168 2.16 -3.24 12.99
CA LYS A 168 1.76 -1.83 12.77
C LYS A 168 0.48 -1.43 13.52
N THR A 169 -0.29 -2.39 14.04
CA THR A 169 -1.65 -2.16 14.58
C THR A 169 -1.82 -2.61 16.03
N LYS A 170 -0.87 -3.41 16.53
CA LYS A 170 -0.77 -4.00 17.87
C LYS A 170 0.71 -4.12 18.25
N ASP A 171 1.02 -4.03 19.54
CA ASP A 171 2.40 -4.16 20.04
C ASP A 171 2.99 -5.58 19.92
N CYS A 172 2.17 -6.58 19.60
CA CYS A 172 2.55 -7.98 19.42
C CYS A 172 1.71 -8.64 18.29
N PRO A 173 2.23 -9.70 17.63
CA PRO A 173 1.46 -10.46 16.66
C PRO A 173 0.35 -11.29 17.33
N LYS A 174 -0.62 -11.77 16.55
CA LYS A 174 -1.53 -12.82 16.99
C LYS A 174 -0.72 -14.11 17.20
N LEU A 175 -0.94 -14.81 18.32
CA LEU A 175 -0.33 -16.12 18.55
C LEU A 175 -0.61 -17.11 17.41
N SER A 176 -1.81 -17.12 16.83
CA SER A 176 -2.14 -18.01 15.70
C SER A 176 -1.25 -17.79 14.48
N SER A 177 -1.04 -16.54 14.07
CA SER A 177 -0.19 -16.21 12.91
C SER A 177 1.29 -16.45 13.21
N SER A 178 1.73 -16.26 14.46
CA SER A 178 3.08 -16.62 14.89
C SER A 178 3.34 -18.12 14.87
N LEU A 179 2.36 -18.94 15.27
CA LEU A 179 2.48 -20.41 15.22
C LEU A 179 2.41 -20.90 13.76
N GLY A 180 1.45 -20.39 12.96
CA GLY A 180 1.40 -20.67 11.52
C GLY A 180 2.70 -20.31 10.78
N TYR A 181 3.31 -19.17 11.10
CA TYR A 181 4.62 -18.80 10.55
C TYR A 181 5.74 -19.76 10.95
N LEU A 182 5.78 -20.20 12.21
CA LEU A 182 6.75 -21.19 12.68
C LEU A 182 6.51 -22.57 12.05
N ASN A 183 5.25 -22.94 11.78
CA ASN A 183 4.89 -24.16 11.05
C ASN A 183 5.41 -24.14 9.60
N LEU A 184 5.24 -23.01 8.89
CA LEU A 184 5.76 -22.84 7.54
C LEU A 184 7.28 -22.90 7.49
N LEU A 185 7.97 -22.28 8.46
CA LEU A 185 9.42 -22.38 8.59
C LEU A 185 9.86 -23.82 8.93
N GLU A 186 9.19 -24.51 9.85
CA GLU A 186 9.45 -25.93 10.14
C GLU A 186 9.31 -26.80 8.89
N ARG A 187 8.23 -26.64 8.13
CA ARG A 187 8.01 -27.40 6.89
C ARG A 187 9.11 -27.11 5.87
N HIS A 188 9.51 -25.85 5.71
CA HIS A 188 10.58 -25.48 4.79
C HIS A 188 11.95 -26.03 5.23
N TYR A 189 12.20 -26.12 6.54
CA TYR A 189 13.36 -26.82 7.08
C TYR A 189 13.31 -28.33 6.80
N LYS A 190 12.17 -28.99 7.03
CA LYS A 190 11.96 -30.42 6.70
C LYS A 190 12.15 -30.70 5.19
N GLU A 191 11.72 -29.79 4.32
CA GLU A 191 11.82 -29.92 2.85
C GLU A 191 13.24 -29.65 2.32
N THR A 192 14.04 -28.78 2.95
CA THR A 192 15.34 -28.31 2.41
C THR A 192 16.58 -28.70 3.22
N ASN A 193 16.42 -29.00 4.51
CA ASN A 193 17.48 -29.09 5.52
C ASN A 193 18.37 -27.82 5.66
N ASP A 194 17.86 -26.64 5.30
CA ASP A 194 18.60 -25.38 5.46
C ASP A 194 18.57 -24.86 6.92
N GLU A 195 19.68 -25.03 7.63
CA GLU A 195 19.90 -24.58 9.01
C GLU A 195 19.68 -23.07 9.23
N ASN A 196 19.78 -22.25 8.18
CA ASN A 196 19.47 -20.82 8.28
C ASN A 196 18.00 -20.59 8.67
N ILE A 197 17.10 -21.52 8.33
CA ILE A 197 15.68 -21.46 8.70
C ILE A 197 15.50 -21.62 10.22
N LEU A 198 16.27 -22.51 10.85
CA LEU A 198 16.26 -22.66 12.33
C LEU A 198 16.78 -21.38 13.00
N THR A 199 17.80 -20.73 12.43
CA THR A 199 18.26 -19.41 12.88
C THR A 199 17.13 -18.38 12.81
N VAL A 200 16.38 -18.31 11.70
CA VAL A 200 15.21 -17.41 11.54
C VAL A 200 14.10 -17.74 12.55
N MET A 201 13.80 -19.00 12.80
CA MET A 201 12.82 -19.41 13.83
C MET A 201 13.24 -18.96 15.24
N SER A 202 14.52 -19.11 15.58
CA SER A 202 15.10 -18.67 16.86
C SER A 202 15.05 -17.15 17.01
N GLU A 203 15.50 -16.40 15.99
CA GLU A 203 15.38 -14.95 15.97
C GLU A 203 13.92 -14.49 16.13
N TYR A 204 12.98 -15.12 15.44
CA TYR A 204 11.56 -14.78 15.50
C TYR A 204 10.96 -15.00 16.90
N ILE A 205 11.19 -16.18 17.51
CA ILE A 205 10.71 -16.53 18.86
C ILE A 205 11.26 -15.55 19.90
N ASN A 206 12.54 -15.18 19.80
CA ASN A 206 13.19 -14.25 20.72
C ASN A 206 12.72 -12.79 20.51
N LYS A 207 12.69 -12.31 19.26
CA LYS A 207 12.23 -10.97 18.87
C LYS A 207 10.80 -10.68 19.32
N HIS A 208 9.91 -11.66 19.22
CA HIS A 208 8.51 -11.54 19.62
C HIS A 208 8.22 -12.11 21.01
N LYS A 209 9.26 -12.48 21.78
CA LYS A 209 9.18 -12.96 23.18
C LYS A 209 8.18 -14.10 23.38
N LEU A 210 8.05 -15.02 22.41
CA LEU A 210 6.97 -16.02 22.43
C LEU A 210 7.06 -16.97 23.64
N ARG A 211 8.28 -17.27 24.13
CA ARG A 211 8.50 -18.04 25.37
C ARG A 211 7.94 -17.35 26.63
N GLU A 212 7.78 -16.02 26.63
CA GLU A 212 7.21 -15.23 27.73
C GLU A 212 5.68 -15.05 27.61
N ALA A 213 5.07 -15.44 26.48
CA ALA A 213 3.67 -15.20 26.21
C ALA A 213 2.74 -16.07 27.09
N THR A 214 1.68 -15.46 27.63
CA THR A 214 0.68 -16.17 28.45
C THR A 214 -0.28 -16.97 27.58
N ILE A 215 0.13 -18.16 27.14
CA ILE A 215 -0.69 -19.10 26.35
C ILE A 215 -1.60 -19.90 27.30
N GLN A 216 -2.92 -19.80 27.11
CA GLN A 216 -3.91 -20.53 27.93
C GLN A 216 -4.31 -21.91 27.39
N SER A 217 -4.20 -22.15 26.07
CA SER A 217 -4.45 -23.47 25.48
C SER A 217 -3.21 -24.36 25.67
N PRO A 218 -3.34 -25.55 26.30
CA PRO A 218 -2.21 -26.47 26.47
C PRO A 218 -1.65 -26.93 25.11
N LEU A 219 -2.53 -27.25 24.15
CA LEU A 219 -2.15 -27.66 22.80
C LEU A 219 -1.30 -26.60 22.08
N ARG A 220 -1.73 -25.33 22.06
CA ARG A 220 -0.94 -24.22 21.46
C ARG A 220 0.36 -23.93 22.21
N LYS A 221 0.47 -24.32 23.48
CA LYS A 221 1.73 -24.22 24.22
C LYS A 221 2.66 -25.38 23.87
N LEU A 222 2.15 -26.60 23.68
CA LEU A 222 2.90 -27.75 23.17
C LEU A 222 3.42 -27.51 21.74
N GLU A 223 2.60 -26.90 20.89
CA GLU A 223 2.97 -26.43 19.54
C GLU A 223 4.13 -25.43 19.58
N LEU A 224 4.09 -24.41 20.45
CA LEU A 224 5.26 -23.53 20.63
C LEU A 224 6.49 -24.30 21.17
N LEU A 225 6.27 -25.31 22.01
CA LEU A 225 7.34 -26.08 22.62
C LEU A 225 7.97 -27.12 21.67
N SER A 226 7.30 -27.59 20.61
CA SER A 226 7.94 -28.44 19.60
C SER A 226 8.97 -27.65 18.78
N TYR A 227 8.62 -26.43 18.33
CA TYR A 227 9.56 -25.51 17.69
C TYR A 227 10.74 -25.18 18.62
N VAL A 228 10.48 -24.88 19.90
CA VAL A 228 11.52 -24.60 20.89
C VAL A 228 12.41 -25.83 21.14
N THR A 229 11.84 -27.03 21.26
CA THR A 229 12.62 -28.27 21.47
C THR A 229 13.55 -28.54 20.29
N ARG A 230 13.08 -28.38 19.04
CA ARG A 230 13.96 -28.55 17.86
C ARG A 230 15.12 -27.55 17.83
N LEU A 231 14.89 -26.30 18.24
CA LEU A 231 15.94 -25.28 18.30
C LEU A 231 16.95 -25.54 19.42
N THR A 232 16.49 -26.02 20.58
CA THR A 232 17.37 -26.37 21.71
C THR A 232 18.18 -27.65 21.38
N LEU A 233 17.61 -28.62 20.66
CA LEU A 233 18.35 -29.75 20.08
C LEU A 233 19.42 -29.31 19.07
N PHE A 234 19.08 -28.42 18.13
CA PHE A 234 20.03 -27.90 17.14
C PHE A 234 21.21 -27.11 17.76
N ASN A 235 21.05 -26.61 18.99
CA ASN A 235 22.09 -25.88 19.71
C ASN A 235 22.94 -26.75 20.65
N ASP A 236 22.73 -28.08 20.71
CA ASP A 236 23.28 -28.98 21.73
C ASP A 236 22.96 -28.52 23.19
N GLU A 237 21.80 -27.89 23.40
CA GLU A 237 21.35 -27.39 24.72
C GLU A 237 20.54 -28.44 25.50
N ASP A 238 20.56 -28.39 26.84
CA ASP A 238 19.74 -29.28 27.68
C ASP A 238 18.23 -29.01 27.51
N ILE A 239 17.50 -30.04 27.09
CA ILE A 239 16.05 -30.04 26.91
C ILE A 239 15.26 -30.59 28.12
N SER A 240 15.92 -31.05 29.19
CA SER A 240 15.30 -31.82 30.28
C SER A 240 14.07 -31.13 30.90
N GLU A 241 14.17 -29.81 31.14
CA GLU A 241 13.06 -28.97 31.61
C GLU A 241 11.92 -28.85 30.58
N LEU A 242 12.25 -28.75 29.27
CA LEU A 242 11.27 -28.69 28.18
C LEU A 242 10.50 -30.01 28.08
N VAL A 243 11.20 -31.14 28.14
CA VAL A 243 10.60 -32.49 28.11
C VAL A 243 9.65 -32.68 29.29
N HIS A 244 10.03 -32.21 30.49
CA HIS A 244 9.17 -32.25 31.66
C HIS A 244 7.92 -31.35 31.52
N GLU A 245 8.07 -30.12 31.02
CA GLU A 245 6.94 -29.21 30.77
C GLU A 245 5.99 -29.75 29.68
N CYS A 246 6.53 -30.34 28.61
CA CYS A 246 5.74 -31.02 27.57
C CYS A 246 4.94 -32.19 28.16
N LYS A 247 5.59 -33.10 28.91
CA LYS A 247 4.90 -34.22 29.60
C LYS A 247 3.80 -33.71 30.56
N ARG A 248 4.04 -32.60 31.25
CA ARG A 248 3.06 -31.95 32.14
C ARG A 248 1.87 -31.34 31.39
N LEU A 249 2.08 -30.76 30.22
CA LEU A 249 1.03 -30.16 29.39
C LEU A 249 0.19 -31.22 28.65
N SER A 250 0.81 -32.28 28.13
CA SER A 250 0.10 -33.38 27.46
C SER A 250 -0.89 -34.10 28.39
N ALA A 251 -0.60 -34.13 29.70
CA ALA A 251 -1.50 -34.65 30.73
C ALA A 251 -2.75 -33.76 30.99
N LEU A 252 -2.79 -32.54 30.46
CA LEU A 252 -3.93 -31.60 30.56
C LEU A 252 -4.82 -31.59 29.31
N LEU A 253 -4.43 -32.30 28.25
CA LEU A 253 -5.21 -32.40 27.02
C LEU A 253 -6.43 -33.30 27.18
N SER A 254 -7.53 -32.89 26.53
CA SER A 254 -8.69 -33.75 26.29
C SER A 254 -8.34 -34.91 25.36
N ASP A 255 -9.16 -35.97 25.35
CA ASP A 255 -8.92 -37.12 24.49
C ASP A 255 -9.03 -36.76 22.98
N GLU A 256 -9.86 -35.76 22.65
CA GLU A 256 -10.01 -35.20 21.29
C GLU A 256 -8.73 -34.43 20.84
N GLU A 257 -8.06 -33.72 21.74
CA GLU A 257 -6.80 -33.03 21.44
C GLU A 257 -5.60 -33.97 21.30
N ARG A 258 -5.69 -35.23 21.78
CA ARG A 258 -4.59 -36.20 21.72
C ARG A 258 -4.37 -36.84 20.35
N GLU A 259 -5.34 -36.74 19.45
CA GLU A 259 -5.23 -37.21 18.06
C GLU A 259 -4.54 -36.18 17.15
N ASN A 260 -4.02 -35.07 17.71
CA ASN A 260 -3.37 -34.02 16.93
C ASN A 260 -1.93 -34.41 16.50
N PRO A 261 -1.57 -34.30 15.20
CA PRO A 261 -0.27 -34.76 14.68
C PRO A 261 0.95 -34.02 15.26
N ILE A 262 0.79 -32.79 15.77
CA ILE A 262 1.87 -32.05 16.46
C ILE A 262 2.39 -32.84 17.67
N LEU A 263 1.54 -33.67 18.29
CA LEU A 263 1.92 -34.52 19.43
C LEU A 263 2.72 -35.75 19.00
N GLU A 264 2.57 -36.23 17.76
CA GLU A 264 3.38 -37.30 17.19
C GLU A 264 4.76 -36.75 16.82
N ASP A 265 4.83 -35.62 16.11
CA ASP A 265 6.08 -34.91 15.83
C ASP A 265 6.86 -34.54 17.12
N LEU A 266 6.16 -34.06 18.15
CA LEU A 266 6.76 -33.78 19.46
C LEU A 266 7.24 -35.06 20.17
N GLN A 267 6.52 -36.17 20.05
CA GLN A 267 6.96 -37.46 20.62
C GLN A 267 8.17 -38.02 19.87
N ASN A 268 8.22 -37.90 18.54
CA ASN A 268 9.36 -38.30 17.72
C ASN A 268 10.60 -37.46 18.06
N LEU A 269 10.44 -36.13 18.18
CA LEU A 269 11.48 -35.21 18.66
C LEU A 269 12.02 -35.63 20.03
N VAL A 270 11.16 -36.01 20.98
CA VAL A 270 11.58 -36.41 22.36
C VAL A 270 12.16 -37.82 22.43
N GLN A 271 11.79 -38.73 21.51
CA GLN A 271 12.31 -40.10 21.46
C GLN A 271 13.73 -40.18 20.89
N LEU A 272 14.13 -39.26 20.00
CA LEU A 272 15.49 -39.18 19.45
C LEU A 272 16.56 -39.14 20.57
N ILE A 273 16.42 -38.21 21.52
CA ILE A 273 17.32 -38.06 22.68
C ILE A 273 17.35 -39.31 23.56
N SER A 274 16.17 -39.93 23.76
CA SER A 274 16.05 -41.16 24.57
C SER A 274 16.85 -42.33 23.99
N HIS A 275 17.20 -42.28 22.70
CA HIS A 275 18.08 -43.25 22.04
C HIS A 275 19.56 -42.82 22.02
N GLU A 276 19.89 -41.53 22.11
CA GLU A 276 21.27 -41.05 22.18
C GLU A 276 21.84 -41.19 23.60
N GLU A 277 21.08 -40.80 24.62
CA GLU A 277 21.43 -41.06 26.04
C GLU A 277 21.66 -42.56 26.28
N SER A 278 20.78 -43.41 25.75
CA SER A 278 20.86 -44.88 25.86
C SER A 278 22.10 -45.49 25.17
N GLN A 279 22.52 -44.95 24.03
CA GLN A 279 23.72 -45.44 23.32
C GLN A 279 25.02 -44.98 23.98
N LEU A 280 25.06 -43.77 24.53
CA LEU A 280 26.18 -43.29 25.34
C LEU A 280 26.33 -44.13 26.62
N GLU A 281 25.21 -44.42 27.30
CA GLU A 281 25.21 -45.22 28.52
C GLU A 281 25.72 -46.66 28.29
N ASP A 282 25.54 -47.27 27.12
CA ASP A 282 26.03 -48.63 26.83
C ASP A 282 27.46 -48.65 26.25
N MET A 283 27.93 -47.55 25.66
CA MET A 283 29.36 -47.36 25.36
C MET A 283 30.18 -47.18 26.65
N GLU A 284 29.72 -46.36 27.60
CA GLU A 284 30.46 -46.13 28.86
C GLU A 284 30.54 -47.42 29.71
N LYS A 285 29.52 -48.29 29.64
CA LYS A 285 29.52 -49.63 30.27
C LYS A 285 30.45 -50.65 29.61
N THR A 286 31.01 -50.40 28.42
CA THR A 286 31.86 -51.39 27.71
C THR A 286 33.37 -51.17 27.84
N GLU A 287 33.85 -50.06 28.42
CA GLU A 287 35.30 -49.88 28.68
C GLU A 287 35.75 -50.34 30.08
N GLU A 288 34.88 -50.39 31.11
CA GLU A 288 35.24 -50.79 32.49
C GLU A 288 35.28 -52.32 32.75
N THR A 289 35.80 -53.16 31.84
CA THR A 289 36.06 -54.60 32.17
C THR A 289 37.25 -55.24 31.45
N TYR A 290 38.47 -54.75 31.70
CA TYR A 290 39.71 -55.48 31.34
C TYR A 290 40.79 -55.48 32.43
N ALA A 291 40.75 -56.49 33.31
CA ALA A 291 41.89 -56.86 34.16
C ALA A 291 41.86 -58.36 34.56
N THR A 292 42.87 -59.12 34.10
CA THR A 292 43.40 -60.40 34.64
C THR A 292 42.45 -61.58 34.96
N SER A 293 42.60 -62.71 34.24
CA SER A 293 43.26 -63.93 34.78
C SER A 293 43.19 -65.17 33.85
N ASP A 294 44.31 -65.52 33.23
CA ASP A 294 44.90 -66.85 32.99
C ASP A 294 44.09 -68.15 32.71
N MET A 295 44.38 -68.72 31.53
CA MET A 295 44.80 -70.12 31.22
C MET A 295 43.84 -71.35 31.18
N GLU A 296 44.29 -72.34 30.38
CA GLU A 296 43.86 -73.75 30.22
C GLU A 296 42.47 -74.05 29.60
N GLU A 297 42.23 -75.15 28.87
CA GLU A 297 43.04 -75.85 27.84
C GLU A 297 42.14 -76.80 26.99
N ASN A 298 42.53 -77.08 25.74
CA ASN A 298 42.24 -78.29 24.93
C ASN A 298 40.83 -78.68 24.37
N GLU A 299 40.95 -79.29 23.17
CA GLU A 299 40.16 -80.38 22.55
C GLU A 299 38.69 -80.22 22.06
N ASP A 300 38.59 -80.04 20.73
CA ASP A 300 38.02 -81.00 19.77
C ASP A 300 36.53 -81.40 19.87
N ASN A 301 35.68 -80.90 18.94
CA ASN A 301 35.22 -81.81 17.87
C ASN A 301 34.65 -81.17 16.58
N SER A 302 34.65 -82.03 15.56
CA SER A 302 34.16 -81.87 14.19
C SER A 302 32.63 -81.82 14.01
N ILE A 303 32.17 -81.28 12.87
CA ILE A 303 31.36 -81.97 11.82
C ILE A 303 31.06 -80.99 10.66
N ALA A 304 30.89 -81.50 9.43
CA ALA A 304 30.71 -80.70 8.20
C ALA A 304 29.54 -81.17 7.31
N VAL A 305 28.87 -80.21 6.67
CA VAL A 305 28.00 -80.32 5.47
C VAL A 305 28.16 -78.96 4.75
N VAL A 306 28.69 -78.78 3.53
CA VAL A 306 28.76 -79.55 2.26
C VAL A 306 27.50 -79.44 1.38
N SER A 307 27.51 -78.43 0.50
CA SER A 307 27.10 -78.38 -0.92
C SER A 307 26.92 -76.91 -1.32
N GLU A 308 27.56 -76.31 -2.34
CA GLU A 308 27.74 -76.72 -3.76
C GLU A 308 26.39 -76.75 -4.53
N GLU A 309 26.24 -76.22 -5.76
CA GLU A 309 27.12 -75.41 -6.64
C GLU A 309 26.24 -74.84 -7.79
N SER A 310 26.57 -73.67 -8.36
CA SER A 310 26.44 -73.42 -9.83
C SER A 310 27.10 -72.09 -10.24
N ASP A 311 28.41 -72.20 -10.42
CA ASP A 311 29.41 -71.28 -10.96
C ASP A 311 29.12 -70.63 -12.35
N LEU A 312 30.06 -69.80 -12.81
CA LEU A 312 30.30 -69.20 -14.15
C LEU A 312 29.74 -67.76 -14.36
N SER A 313 30.55 -66.68 -14.37
CA SER A 313 31.72 -66.31 -15.22
C SER A 313 31.30 -65.67 -16.57
N SER A 314 31.89 -64.59 -17.10
CA SER A 314 33.32 -64.23 -17.12
C SER A 314 33.65 -62.74 -17.45
N ASN A 315 34.93 -62.37 -17.25
CA ASN A 315 35.73 -61.36 -17.97
C ASN A 315 35.59 -59.83 -17.73
N HIS A 316 36.60 -59.29 -17.02
CA HIS A 316 37.19 -57.96 -17.28
C HIS A 316 37.99 -57.93 -18.61
N PRO A 317 38.39 -56.73 -19.10
CA PRO A 317 39.82 -56.35 -18.95
C PRO A 317 40.02 -54.89 -18.44
N VAL A 318 41.26 -54.41 -18.41
CA VAL A 318 41.76 -53.33 -17.51
C VAL A 318 42.74 -52.36 -18.22
N THR A 319 42.57 -51.04 -18.04
CA THR A 319 43.55 -49.92 -18.31
C THR A 319 44.04 -49.68 -19.76
N PRO A 320 44.90 -48.67 -20.05
CA PRO A 320 44.87 -47.23 -19.72
C PRO A 320 45.16 -46.30 -20.93
N MET A 321 45.05 -44.96 -20.81
CA MET A 321 46.10 -44.02 -21.29
C MET A 321 45.97 -42.54 -20.87
N ASP A 322 47.08 -41.82 -21.03
CA ASP A 322 47.47 -40.50 -20.48
C ASP A 322 47.35 -39.27 -21.42
N LEU A 323 47.50 -38.08 -20.82
CA LEU A 323 48.21 -36.86 -21.30
C LEU A 323 47.83 -36.12 -22.60
N GLN A 324 47.30 -34.89 -22.43
CA GLN A 324 47.85 -33.59 -22.90
C GLN A 324 46.92 -32.46 -22.39
N ASN A 325 47.29 -31.41 -21.63
CA ASN A 325 48.45 -30.48 -21.61
C ASN A 325 48.49 -29.51 -22.81
N SER A 326 48.01 -28.27 -22.70
CA SER A 326 48.75 -27.05 -22.29
C SER A 326 47.77 -25.85 -22.27
N GLY A 327 47.97 -24.68 -21.65
CA GLY A 327 48.97 -24.11 -20.73
C GLY A 327 48.42 -22.75 -20.24
N SER A 328 48.55 -22.35 -18.97
CA SER A 328 49.72 -21.69 -18.35
C SER A 328 50.01 -20.25 -18.82
N GLU A 329 49.56 -19.25 -18.04
CA GLU A 329 50.26 -17.96 -17.83
C GLU A 329 50.08 -17.52 -16.36
N ILE A 330 51.09 -16.86 -15.77
CA ILE A 330 51.28 -16.68 -14.31
C ILE A 330 52.05 -15.35 -14.06
N VAL A 331 52.04 -14.81 -12.82
CA VAL A 331 52.97 -13.77 -12.26
C VAL A 331 52.62 -12.30 -12.61
N PRO A 332 52.77 -11.27 -11.72
CA PRO A 332 52.77 -11.20 -10.23
C PRO A 332 51.90 -10.05 -9.61
N PRO A 333 51.76 -9.96 -8.26
CA PRO A 333 51.51 -8.70 -7.51
C PRO A 333 52.82 -7.90 -7.26
N PRO A 334 52.80 -6.61 -6.82
CA PRO A 334 53.13 -6.30 -5.40
C PRO A 334 52.71 -4.92 -4.78
N THR A 335 52.86 -4.83 -3.43
CA THR A 335 53.26 -3.66 -2.58
C THR A 335 52.44 -2.34 -2.45
N LEU A 336 52.05 -2.02 -1.19
CA LEU A 336 52.55 -0.92 -0.29
C LEU A 336 52.99 0.43 -0.91
N ALA A 337 52.81 1.64 -0.31
CA ALA A 337 52.68 2.06 1.10
C ALA A 337 52.00 3.47 1.29
N PRO A 338 51.80 4.00 2.53
CA PRO A 338 51.15 5.30 2.87
C PRO A 338 52.20 6.46 3.09
N PRO A 339 52.03 7.59 3.87
CA PRO A 339 50.90 8.13 4.68
C PRO A 339 50.69 9.68 4.74
N SER A 340 49.63 10.14 5.44
CA SER A 340 49.57 11.35 6.31
C SER A 340 48.26 11.28 7.15
N VAL A 341 48.17 11.50 8.47
CA VAL A 341 48.72 12.49 9.44
C VAL A 341 48.12 13.89 9.21
N SER A 342 47.33 14.53 10.12
CA SER A 342 46.71 14.19 11.43
C SER A 342 45.61 15.26 11.74
N VAL A 343 44.93 15.44 12.89
CA VAL A 343 45.12 15.03 14.30
C VAL A 343 43.78 15.09 15.13
N PHE A 344 43.85 14.85 16.45
CA PHE A 344 42.80 14.89 17.50
C PHE A 344 41.75 16.03 17.49
N GLN A 345 40.50 15.68 17.84
CA GLN A 345 39.95 16.05 19.17
C GLN A 345 38.94 14.98 19.68
N THR A 346 38.81 14.87 21.01
CA THR A 346 38.13 13.75 21.70
C THR A 346 36.94 14.19 22.54
N SER A 347 35.84 13.45 22.46
CA SER A 347 34.86 13.29 23.55
C SER A 347 34.09 11.98 23.38
N THR A 348 33.86 11.28 24.49
CA THR A 348 33.35 9.90 24.53
C THR A 348 31.83 9.81 24.68
N GLN A 349 31.18 8.92 23.93
CA GLN A 349 29.99 8.20 24.42
C GLN A 349 29.84 6.84 23.72
N THR A 350 29.01 5.97 24.31
CA THR A 350 29.15 4.50 24.26
C THR A 350 28.56 3.85 23.00
N MET A 351 29.14 2.72 22.60
CA MET A 351 28.63 1.85 21.53
C MET A 351 27.25 1.25 21.85
N VAL A 352 26.36 1.27 20.86
CA VAL A 352 25.58 0.08 20.45
C VAL A 352 25.62 0.04 18.93
N GLN A 353 26.25 -0.97 18.33
CA GLN A 353 26.22 -1.19 16.88
C GLN A 353 25.06 -2.12 16.54
N SER A 354 23.91 -1.55 16.17
CA SER A 354 22.84 -2.29 15.50
C SER A 354 23.23 -2.58 14.05
N ILE A 355 23.30 -3.85 13.67
CA ILE A 355 23.69 -4.28 12.31
C ILE A 355 22.57 -3.91 11.33
N SER A 356 22.90 -3.08 10.33
CA SER A 356 22.01 -2.82 9.19
C SER A 356 22.09 -3.98 8.19
N LEU A 357 21.07 -4.84 8.16
CA LEU A 357 20.94 -5.84 7.10
C LEU A 357 20.55 -5.15 5.78
N SER A 358 21.33 -5.43 4.73
CA SER A 358 21.23 -4.76 3.43
C SER A 358 20.21 -5.46 2.53
N PHE A 359 19.32 -4.70 1.89
CA PHE A 359 18.46 -5.22 0.82
C PHE A 359 19.28 -5.57 -0.43
N SER A 360 19.41 -6.85 -0.75
CA SER A 360 19.98 -7.33 -2.02
C SER A 360 18.88 -7.56 -3.06
N ASN A 361 18.67 -6.58 -3.94
CA ASN A 361 17.79 -6.72 -5.10
C ASN A 361 18.32 -7.77 -6.10
N GLN A 362 17.45 -8.64 -6.61
CA GLN A 362 17.53 -9.10 -8.00
C GLN A 362 16.16 -9.57 -8.54
N GLY A 363 15.81 -9.10 -9.74
CA GLY A 363 14.82 -9.76 -10.62
C GLY A 363 13.33 -9.64 -10.27
N PHE A 364 12.70 -8.49 -10.51
CA PHE A 364 11.59 -8.29 -11.49
C PHE A 364 10.84 -6.96 -11.24
N GLY A 365 10.48 -6.28 -12.33
CA GLY A 365 9.66 -5.06 -12.30
C GLY A 365 10.40 -3.75 -12.00
N ALA A 366 9.95 -2.65 -12.61
CA ALA A 366 10.44 -1.32 -12.30
C ALA A 366 9.73 -0.75 -11.05
N THR A 367 10.46 0.00 -10.22
CA THR A 367 9.92 0.63 -9.01
C THR A 367 8.90 1.73 -9.33
N PRO A 368 7.65 1.66 -8.83
CA PRO A 368 6.70 2.76 -8.95
C PRO A 368 7.19 4.00 -8.18
N GLN A 369 7.33 5.14 -8.85
CA GLN A 369 7.82 6.37 -8.19
C GLN A 369 6.72 6.99 -7.31
N GLY A 370 6.93 7.02 -6.00
CA GLY A 370 6.05 7.70 -5.05
C GLY A 370 6.16 9.23 -5.10
N PHE A 371 5.03 9.90 -4.85
CA PHE A 371 4.81 11.35 -5.01
C PHE A 371 5.87 12.26 -4.37
N PHE A 372 6.41 11.89 -3.20
CA PHE A 372 7.34 12.75 -2.44
C PHE A 372 8.79 12.74 -2.97
N SER A 373 9.17 11.78 -3.83
CA SER A 373 10.56 11.63 -4.31
C SER A 373 10.96 12.58 -5.44
N THR A 374 10.03 13.34 -6.02
CA THR A 374 10.27 14.23 -7.18
C THR A 374 9.91 15.70 -6.92
N ALA A 375 9.88 16.11 -5.65
CA ALA A 375 9.63 17.50 -5.21
C ALA A 375 10.75 18.51 -5.57
N LEU A 376 11.64 18.18 -6.52
CA LEU A 376 12.64 19.05 -7.14
C LEU A 376 12.87 18.59 -8.59
N GLN A 377 12.40 19.39 -9.55
CA GLN A 377 12.65 19.25 -10.99
C GLN A 377 12.26 17.90 -11.65
N SER A 378 10.96 17.61 -11.72
CA SER A 378 10.40 17.00 -12.93
C SER A 378 9.61 18.05 -13.73
N GLN A 379 9.68 17.99 -15.05
CA GLN A 379 8.80 18.76 -15.92
C GLN A 379 7.45 18.04 -15.95
N ALA A 380 6.42 18.63 -15.35
CA ALA A 380 5.06 18.19 -15.62
C ALA A 380 4.77 18.37 -17.12
N SER A 381 4.30 17.31 -17.79
CA SER A 381 3.83 17.45 -19.18
C SER A 381 2.71 18.49 -19.22
N GLU A 382 2.72 19.36 -20.24
CA GLU A 382 1.79 20.50 -20.32
C GLU A 382 0.35 20.10 -20.69
N ASP A 383 0.08 18.80 -20.82
CA ASP A 383 -1.12 18.15 -21.39
C ASP A 383 -2.42 18.23 -20.54
N MET A 384 -2.53 19.12 -19.56
CA MET A 384 -3.72 19.15 -18.69
C MET A 384 -4.55 20.43 -18.71
N LEU A 385 -5.82 20.22 -19.08
CA LEU A 385 -6.98 21.08 -18.89
C LEU A 385 -6.93 22.42 -19.66
N PRO A 386 -6.87 22.37 -21.01
CA PRO A 386 -6.88 23.56 -21.85
C PRO A 386 -8.17 24.38 -21.68
N TYR A 387 -9.31 23.74 -21.36
CA TYR A 387 -10.59 24.42 -21.10
C TYR A 387 -10.55 25.33 -19.88
N SER A 388 -9.99 24.85 -18.76
CA SER A 388 -9.82 25.65 -17.54
C SER A 388 -8.97 26.91 -17.80
N ARG A 389 -7.78 26.74 -18.40
CA ARG A 389 -6.89 27.85 -18.79
C ARG A 389 -7.58 28.80 -19.79
N ALA A 390 -8.22 28.29 -20.84
CA ALA A 390 -8.89 29.10 -21.85
C ALA A 390 -10.05 29.91 -21.28
N PHE A 391 -10.84 29.34 -20.37
CA PHE A 391 -11.96 30.05 -19.75
C PHE A 391 -11.45 31.14 -18.79
N GLN A 392 -10.46 30.84 -17.96
CA GLN A 392 -9.79 31.82 -17.10
C GLN A 392 -9.21 32.98 -17.91
N SER A 393 -8.40 32.71 -18.95
CA SER A 393 -7.82 33.75 -19.81
C SER A 393 -8.87 34.57 -20.56
N SER A 394 -10.02 33.98 -20.93
CA SER A 394 -11.14 34.73 -21.52
C SER A 394 -11.72 35.77 -20.53
N LEU A 395 -11.97 35.36 -19.28
CA LEU A 395 -12.51 36.24 -18.24
C LEU A 395 -11.46 37.23 -17.71
N GLU A 396 -10.18 36.86 -17.70
CA GLU A 396 -9.07 37.76 -17.43
C GLU A 396 -9.06 38.92 -18.43
N LYS A 397 -9.14 38.64 -19.75
CA LYS A 397 -9.10 39.66 -20.81
C LYS A 397 -10.23 40.72 -20.73
N ILE A 398 -11.34 40.42 -20.05
CA ILE A 398 -12.42 41.40 -19.75
C ILE A 398 -12.37 41.97 -18.30
N THR A 399 -11.41 41.55 -17.48
CA THR A 399 -11.22 42.01 -16.09
C THR A 399 -9.82 42.60 -15.81
N THR A 400 -8.87 42.54 -16.76
CA THR A 400 -7.50 43.09 -16.65
C THR A 400 -7.51 44.52 -16.13
N ASP A 401 -8.22 45.41 -16.82
CA ASP A 401 -8.28 46.84 -16.49
C ASP A 401 -9.26 47.17 -15.34
N SER A 402 -9.96 46.16 -14.80
CA SER A 402 -10.92 46.37 -13.72
C SER A 402 -10.23 46.60 -12.38
N SER A 403 -10.33 47.84 -11.89
CA SER A 403 -9.90 48.27 -10.55
C SER A 403 -10.97 48.04 -9.47
N ASN A 404 -12.14 47.51 -9.81
CA ASN A 404 -13.33 47.49 -8.96
C ASN A 404 -13.72 46.07 -8.51
N PRO A 405 -13.55 45.69 -7.22
CA PRO A 405 -13.96 44.38 -6.71
C PRO A 405 -15.43 44.05 -6.99
N LYS A 406 -16.32 45.05 -7.02
CA LYS A 406 -17.74 44.84 -7.29
C LYS A 406 -18.03 44.37 -8.72
N PHE A 407 -17.15 44.67 -9.68
CA PHE A 407 -17.28 44.14 -11.04
C PHE A 407 -17.04 42.62 -11.05
N LEU A 408 -15.98 42.17 -10.36
CA LEU A 408 -15.65 40.74 -10.20
C LEU A 408 -16.77 40.00 -9.44
N ALA A 409 -17.29 40.60 -8.37
CA ALA A 409 -18.44 40.08 -7.62
C ALA A 409 -19.71 39.95 -8.48
N ASN A 410 -20.03 40.96 -9.31
CA ASN A 410 -21.16 40.89 -10.24
C ASN A 410 -20.96 39.83 -11.33
N LEU A 411 -19.75 39.72 -11.90
CA LEU A 411 -19.41 38.73 -12.91
C LEU A 411 -19.51 37.29 -12.36
N LEU A 412 -18.94 37.03 -11.18
CA LEU A 412 -19.07 35.74 -10.50
C LEU A 412 -20.52 35.46 -10.07
N SER A 413 -21.30 36.50 -9.72
CA SER A 413 -22.74 36.39 -9.49
C SER A 413 -23.54 36.08 -10.75
N LEU A 414 -23.08 36.45 -11.96
CA LEU A 414 -23.71 36.02 -13.22
C LEU A 414 -23.38 34.55 -13.52
N ILE A 415 -22.16 34.10 -13.21
CA ILE A 415 -21.77 32.70 -13.34
C ILE A 415 -22.63 31.83 -12.40
N ALA A 416 -22.81 32.22 -11.13
CA ALA A 416 -23.75 31.57 -10.21
C ALA A 416 -25.19 31.53 -10.78
N ASP A 417 -25.62 32.61 -11.44
CA ASP A 417 -26.94 32.73 -12.05
C ASP A 417 -27.19 31.77 -13.22
N PHE A 418 -26.14 31.28 -13.89
CA PHE A 418 -26.20 30.28 -14.96
C PHE A 418 -26.51 28.89 -14.40
N PHE A 419 -25.76 28.47 -13.37
CA PHE A 419 -25.97 27.21 -12.66
C PHE A 419 -27.30 27.19 -11.91
N GLY A 420 -27.69 28.30 -11.27
CA GLY A 420 -28.96 28.43 -10.56
C GLY A 420 -30.19 28.40 -11.48
N LYS A 421 -29.99 28.49 -12.80
CA LYS A 421 -31.01 28.32 -13.84
C LYS A 421 -30.93 26.97 -14.55
N TYR A 422 -30.08 26.05 -14.07
CA TYR A 422 -29.89 24.70 -14.61
C TYR A 422 -29.52 24.69 -16.10
N ARG A 423 -28.70 25.65 -16.54
CA ARG A 423 -28.30 25.80 -17.96
C ARG A 423 -27.11 24.95 -18.39
N ALA A 424 -26.37 24.38 -17.44
CA ALA A 424 -25.22 23.51 -17.71
C ALA A 424 -25.67 22.11 -18.17
N ASP A 425 -25.52 21.82 -19.46
CA ASP A 425 -25.98 20.56 -20.06
C ASP A 425 -25.17 19.36 -19.53
N GLY A 426 -25.84 18.45 -18.83
CA GLY A 426 -25.24 17.24 -18.26
C GLY A 426 -24.83 17.34 -16.79
N VAL A 427 -24.75 18.55 -16.22
CA VAL A 427 -24.54 18.73 -14.77
C VAL A 427 -25.84 18.39 -14.04
N GLN A 428 -25.76 17.49 -13.06
CA GLN A 428 -26.95 17.09 -12.30
C GLN A 428 -27.53 18.25 -11.50
N LYS A 429 -28.86 18.27 -11.32
CA LYS A 429 -29.58 19.35 -10.62
C LYS A 429 -29.03 19.62 -9.21
N GLN A 430 -28.63 18.57 -8.49
CA GLN A 430 -28.07 18.69 -7.14
C GLN A 430 -26.70 19.38 -7.17
N ASN A 431 -25.79 18.92 -8.05
CA ASN A 431 -24.47 19.51 -8.25
C ASN A 431 -24.56 20.98 -8.69
N ALA A 432 -25.53 21.30 -9.57
CA ALA A 432 -25.80 22.68 -9.97
C ALA A 432 -26.28 23.57 -8.80
N ILE A 433 -27.07 23.04 -7.84
CA ILE A 433 -27.44 23.75 -6.62
C ILE A 433 -26.21 24.05 -5.75
N VAL A 434 -25.32 23.07 -5.56
CA VAL A 434 -24.09 23.22 -4.77
C VAL A 434 -23.16 24.24 -5.42
N LEU A 435 -22.83 24.09 -6.71
CA LEU A 435 -22.07 25.07 -7.50
C LEU A 435 -22.63 26.49 -7.35
N THR A 436 -23.95 26.65 -7.49
CA THR A 436 -24.61 27.95 -7.35
C THR A 436 -24.41 28.54 -5.96
N PHE A 437 -24.54 27.72 -4.91
CA PHE A 437 -24.38 28.13 -3.52
C PHE A 437 -22.95 28.55 -3.20
N ASP A 438 -21.94 27.80 -3.64
CA ASP A 438 -20.53 28.13 -3.44
C ASP A 438 -20.10 29.37 -4.21
N LEU A 439 -20.48 29.49 -5.49
CA LEU A 439 -20.22 30.70 -6.26
C LEU A 439 -20.82 31.93 -5.58
N TYR A 440 -22.03 31.84 -5.02
CA TYR A 440 -22.61 32.92 -4.23
C TYR A 440 -21.92 33.16 -2.87
N GLN A 441 -21.29 32.15 -2.24
CA GLN A 441 -20.40 32.38 -1.09
C GLN A 441 -19.10 33.10 -1.49
N GLN A 442 -18.47 32.68 -2.59
CA GLN A 442 -17.26 33.32 -3.13
C GLN A 442 -17.53 34.79 -3.51
N VAL A 443 -18.71 35.10 -4.08
CA VAL A 443 -19.16 36.49 -4.32
C VAL A 443 -19.17 37.34 -3.05
N LEU A 444 -19.60 36.79 -1.90
CA LEU A 444 -19.63 37.51 -0.62
C LEU A 444 -18.23 37.70 0.00
N LYS A 445 -17.24 36.87 -0.37
CA LYS A 445 -15.82 37.13 -0.03
C LYS A 445 -15.28 38.32 -0.82
N ILE A 446 -15.71 38.52 -2.07
CA ILE A 446 -15.26 39.61 -2.95
C ILE A 446 -15.97 40.94 -2.64
N ASP A 447 -17.30 40.92 -2.42
CA ASP A 447 -18.09 42.07 -1.97
C ASP A 447 -19.04 41.65 -0.82
N PRO A 448 -18.64 41.86 0.45
CA PRO A 448 -19.49 41.65 1.62
C PRO A 448 -20.86 42.36 1.55
N GLY A 449 -20.94 43.47 0.81
CA GLY A 449 -22.17 44.24 0.61
C GLY A 449 -23.07 43.76 -0.53
N HIS A 450 -22.77 42.62 -1.15
CA HIS A 450 -23.45 42.14 -2.35
C HIS A 450 -24.85 41.57 -2.04
N ASN A 451 -25.83 42.46 -1.82
CA ASN A 451 -27.23 42.18 -1.46
C ASN A 451 -27.84 40.97 -2.19
N ARG A 452 -27.63 40.86 -3.51
CA ARG A 452 -28.15 39.75 -4.33
C ARG A 452 -27.60 38.39 -3.89
N ALA A 453 -26.32 38.31 -3.57
CA ALA A 453 -25.70 37.07 -3.12
C ALA A 453 -26.17 36.71 -1.70
N ALA A 454 -26.24 37.68 -0.79
CA ALA A 454 -26.78 37.46 0.55
C ALA A 454 -28.22 36.91 0.54
N ILE A 455 -29.07 37.45 -0.35
CA ILE A 455 -30.42 36.92 -0.60
C ILE A 455 -30.35 35.50 -1.16
N LYS A 456 -29.55 35.25 -2.21
CA LYS A 456 -29.50 33.94 -2.89
C LYS A 456 -28.91 32.82 -2.04
N VAL A 457 -27.86 33.06 -1.25
CA VAL A 457 -27.33 32.10 -0.26
C VAL A 457 -28.44 31.70 0.72
N LYS A 458 -29.22 32.67 1.22
CA LYS A 458 -30.32 32.42 2.16
C LYS A 458 -31.49 31.67 1.52
N GLU A 459 -31.89 32.05 0.31
CA GLU A 459 -32.95 31.35 -0.45
C GLU A 459 -32.58 29.90 -0.73
N LEU A 460 -31.38 29.64 -1.25
CA LEU A 460 -30.88 28.30 -1.55
C LEU A 460 -30.83 27.44 -0.28
N TYR A 461 -30.28 27.97 0.82
CA TYR A 461 -30.21 27.26 2.10
C TYR A 461 -31.60 26.86 2.62
N ILE A 462 -32.60 27.72 2.48
CA ILE A 462 -33.99 27.42 2.89
C ILE A 462 -34.64 26.40 1.95
N GLN A 463 -34.52 26.58 0.62
CA GLN A 463 -35.17 25.72 -0.38
C GLN A 463 -34.53 24.33 -0.47
N HIS A 464 -33.25 24.20 -0.14
CA HIS A 464 -32.46 22.98 -0.31
C HIS A 464 -31.75 22.55 0.98
N GLN A 465 -32.36 22.82 2.14
CA GLN A 465 -31.80 22.54 3.47
C GLN A 465 -31.30 21.09 3.65
N LYS A 466 -31.94 20.09 3.03
CA LYS A 466 -31.47 18.68 3.10
C LYS A 466 -30.15 18.42 2.37
N LEU A 467 -29.83 19.20 1.33
CA LEU A 467 -28.60 19.11 0.55
C LEU A 467 -27.54 20.07 1.10
N ILE A 468 -27.92 21.32 1.32
CA ILE A 468 -27.02 22.40 1.72
C ILE A 468 -26.75 22.41 3.23
N GLY A 469 -27.66 21.87 4.05
CA GLY A 469 -27.49 21.76 5.51
C GLY A 469 -26.23 20.97 5.89
N PRO A 470 -26.10 19.69 5.49
CA PRO A 470 -24.88 18.92 5.66
C PRO A 470 -23.67 19.60 5.00
N TYR A 471 -23.83 20.07 3.75
CA TYR A 471 -22.77 20.70 2.98
C TYR A 471 -22.18 21.96 3.65
N LYS A 472 -22.97 22.72 4.42
CA LYS A 472 -22.51 23.93 5.12
C LYS A 472 -21.46 23.64 6.21
N HIS A 473 -21.40 22.41 6.73
CA HIS A 473 -20.32 21.97 7.64
C HIS A 473 -18.99 21.74 6.89
N PHE A 474 -19.03 21.63 5.56
CA PHE A 474 -17.90 21.27 4.70
C PHE A 474 -17.47 22.38 3.73
N SER A 475 -18.38 23.26 3.31
CA SER A 475 -18.01 24.54 2.70
C SER A 475 -17.24 25.37 3.73
N HIS A 476 -16.17 26.07 3.35
CA HIS A 476 -15.51 27.04 4.23
C HIS A 476 -16.43 28.25 4.43
N GLY A 477 -17.40 28.06 5.33
CA GLY A 477 -18.52 28.97 5.53
C GLY A 477 -18.05 30.37 5.87
N TYR A 478 -18.67 31.35 5.22
CA TYR A 478 -18.39 32.77 5.40
C TYR A 478 -18.51 33.21 6.87
N GLN A 479 -17.40 33.13 7.61
CA GLN A 479 -17.22 33.82 8.88
C GLN A 479 -17.19 35.31 8.55
N SER A 480 -18.25 36.03 8.91
CA SER A 480 -18.44 37.43 8.51
C SER A 480 -17.21 38.26 8.85
N PRO A 481 -16.45 38.76 7.84
CA PRO A 481 -15.31 39.62 8.10
C PRO A 481 -15.76 40.92 8.76
N LEU A 482 -14.82 41.59 9.43
CA LEU A 482 -14.98 43.02 9.74
C LEU A 482 -15.23 43.80 8.45
N SER A 483 -16.04 44.86 8.53
CA SER A 483 -16.65 45.55 7.37
C SER A 483 -15.66 46.39 6.54
N VAL A 484 -14.65 45.74 5.97
CA VAL A 484 -13.60 46.30 5.12
C VAL A 484 -13.66 45.56 3.78
N ALA A 485 -13.82 46.29 2.68
CA ALA A 485 -13.79 45.69 1.36
C ALA A 485 -12.37 45.19 1.04
N PRO A 486 -12.20 43.99 0.47
CA PRO A 486 -10.88 43.45 0.12
C PRO A 486 -10.19 44.33 -0.93
N LYS A 487 -8.85 44.31 -0.93
CA LYS A 487 -8.07 45.00 -1.98
C LYS A 487 -8.35 44.36 -3.34
N ILE A 488 -8.18 45.12 -4.42
CA ILE A 488 -8.41 44.59 -5.78
C ILE A 488 -7.53 43.36 -6.12
N SER A 489 -6.32 43.26 -5.55
CA SER A 489 -5.48 42.07 -5.67
C SER A 489 -6.07 40.84 -4.97
N GLU A 490 -6.57 41.01 -3.74
CA GLU A 490 -7.25 39.97 -2.97
C GLU A 490 -8.55 39.53 -3.67
N ALA A 491 -9.31 40.50 -4.18
CA ALA A 491 -10.52 40.27 -4.98
C ALA A 491 -10.26 39.52 -6.29
N LYS A 492 -9.18 39.85 -7.02
CA LYS A 492 -8.76 39.13 -8.24
C LYS A 492 -8.29 37.70 -7.92
N ASN A 493 -7.56 37.49 -6.82
CA ASN A 493 -7.15 36.15 -6.38
C ASN A 493 -8.38 35.29 -6.03
N CYS A 494 -9.32 35.81 -5.24
CA CYS A 494 -10.56 35.07 -4.91
C CYS A 494 -11.45 34.83 -6.14
N PHE A 495 -11.47 35.75 -7.12
CA PHE A 495 -12.17 35.56 -8.38
C PHE A 495 -11.54 34.42 -9.20
N ASN A 496 -10.23 34.46 -9.43
CA ASN A 496 -9.51 33.44 -10.21
C ASN A 496 -9.60 32.06 -9.54
N GLN A 497 -9.44 31.98 -8.21
CA GLN A 497 -9.64 30.74 -7.46
C GLN A 497 -11.06 30.18 -7.63
N ALA A 498 -12.10 31.03 -7.55
CA ALA A 498 -13.48 30.59 -7.74
C ALA A 498 -13.78 30.16 -9.19
N LEU A 499 -13.00 30.62 -10.18
CA LEU A 499 -13.06 30.10 -11.55
C LEU A 499 -12.35 28.76 -11.69
N GLU A 500 -11.20 28.56 -11.04
CA GLU A 500 -10.47 27.27 -11.00
C GLU A 500 -11.28 26.17 -10.31
N GLU A 501 -11.83 26.47 -9.12
CA GLU A 501 -12.72 25.56 -8.38
C GLU A 501 -13.95 25.18 -9.22
N LEU A 502 -14.47 26.10 -10.03
CA LEU A 502 -15.60 25.87 -10.93
C LEU A 502 -15.22 24.99 -12.12
N THR A 503 -14.11 25.27 -12.82
CA THR A 503 -13.71 24.50 -14.00
C THR A 503 -13.34 23.08 -13.61
N ILE A 504 -12.59 22.88 -12.53
CA ILE A 504 -12.27 21.55 -11.98
C ILE A 504 -13.55 20.79 -11.62
N GLN A 505 -14.56 21.44 -11.00
CA GLN A 505 -15.84 20.79 -10.71
C GLN A 505 -16.64 20.45 -11.97
N LEU A 506 -16.68 21.34 -12.96
CA LEU A 506 -17.31 21.07 -14.27
C LEU A 506 -16.67 19.87 -14.98
N GLU A 507 -15.34 19.86 -15.05
CA GLU A 507 -14.53 18.80 -15.64
C GLU A 507 -14.77 17.48 -14.89
N SER A 508 -14.84 17.51 -13.55
CA SER A 508 -15.18 16.35 -12.71
C SER A 508 -16.61 15.82 -12.95
N PHE A 509 -17.60 16.71 -13.14
CA PHE A 509 -19.00 16.32 -13.37
C PHE A 509 -19.27 15.86 -14.82
N LEU A 510 -18.45 16.27 -15.78
CA LEU A 510 -18.63 16.03 -17.21
C LEU A 510 -17.50 15.19 -17.84
N MET A 511 -16.58 14.64 -17.03
CA MET A 511 -15.39 13.89 -17.45
C MET A 511 -15.66 12.84 -18.53
N ASN A 512 -16.73 12.06 -18.36
CA ASN A 512 -17.12 10.99 -19.29
C ASN A 512 -17.76 11.53 -20.61
N LYS A 513 -17.83 12.86 -20.80
CA LYS A 513 -18.55 13.58 -21.88
C LYS A 513 -17.84 14.90 -22.22
N PRO A 514 -16.56 14.90 -22.68
CA PRO A 514 -15.76 16.11 -22.88
C PRO A 514 -16.42 17.16 -23.77
N ASN A 515 -17.13 16.75 -24.84
CA ASN A 515 -17.87 17.66 -25.72
C ASN A 515 -18.97 18.46 -25.00
N LYS A 516 -19.39 18.05 -23.79
CA LYS A 516 -20.30 18.84 -22.93
C LYS A 516 -19.59 19.87 -22.06
N ILE A 517 -18.29 19.71 -21.79
CA ILE A 517 -17.47 20.72 -21.08
C ILE A 517 -17.37 21.97 -21.97
N GLU A 518 -16.87 21.81 -23.19
CA GLU A 518 -16.75 22.91 -24.16
C GLU A 518 -18.11 23.56 -24.41
N LYS A 519 -19.16 22.77 -24.68
CA LYS A 519 -20.53 23.28 -24.85
C LYS A 519 -21.01 24.07 -23.62
N THR A 520 -20.82 23.56 -22.40
CA THR A 520 -21.24 24.24 -21.17
C THR A 520 -20.49 25.57 -20.97
N ILE A 521 -19.21 25.62 -21.32
CA ILE A 521 -18.41 26.86 -21.26
C ILE A 521 -18.84 27.84 -22.36
N ASN A 522 -19.12 27.38 -23.58
CA ASN A 522 -19.68 28.23 -24.65
C ASN A 522 -21.07 28.77 -24.27
N ASP A 523 -21.97 27.95 -23.74
CA ASP A 523 -23.29 28.35 -23.24
C ASP A 523 -23.18 29.38 -22.08
N LEU A 524 -22.13 29.25 -21.25
CA LEU A 524 -21.81 30.18 -20.15
C LEU A 524 -21.23 31.50 -20.66
N ILE A 525 -20.30 31.47 -21.63
CA ILE A 525 -19.76 32.66 -22.31
C ILE A 525 -20.89 33.44 -23.00
N ASP A 526 -21.79 32.74 -23.70
CA ASP A 526 -22.99 33.32 -24.31
C ASP A 526 -23.91 33.96 -23.27
N PHE A 527 -24.13 33.30 -22.13
CA PHE A 527 -24.94 33.85 -21.05
C PHE A 527 -24.31 35.08 -20.41
N ILE A 528 -22.99 35.09 -20.20
CA ILE A 528 -22.24 36.26 -19.71
C ILE A 528 -22.36 37.41 -20.72
N GLY A 529 -22.06 37.19 -22.00
CA GLY A 529 -22.17 38.22 -23.03
C GLY A 529 -23.59 38.82 -23.15
N GLN A 530 -24.64 38.00 -22.98
CA GLN A 530 -26.04 38.44 -22.95
C GLN A 530 -26.48 39.19 -21.68
N LYS A 531 -25.66 39.22 -20.62
CA LYS A 531 -26.02 39.81 -19.32
C LYS A 531 -25.06 40.88 -18.81
N LEU A 532 -23.80 40.84 -19.23
CA LEU A 532 -22.80 41.81 -18.82
C LEU A 532 -23.09 43.20 -19.40
N SER A 533 -23.69 43.30 -20.60
CA SER A 533 -24.16 44.57 -21.21
C SER A 533 -25.27 45.29 -20.45
N VAL A 534 -25.85 44.70 -19.40
CA VAL A 534 -26.78 45.36 -18.47
C VAL A 534 -26.01 46.05 -17.31
N ILE A 535 -24.70 45.80 -17.21
CA ILE A 535 -23.80 46.20 -16.12
C ILE A 535 -22.61 47.04 -16.66
N THR A 536 -22.19 46.81 -17.91
CA THR A 536 -21.10 47.53 -18.59
C THR A 536 -21.63 48.46 -19.68
N SER A 537 -20.91 49.57 -19.93
CA SER A 537 -21.15 50.47 -21.07
C SER A 537 -20.77 49.88 -22.45
N THR A 538 -20.11 48.73 -22.49
CA THR A 538 -19.67 48.05 -23.72
C THR A 538 -20.79 47.15 -24.30
N PRO A 539 -20.99 47.11 -25.64
CA PRO A 539 -21.97 46.24 -26.29
C PRO A 539 -21.79 44.74 -25.98
N SER A 540 -22.92 44.02 -25.85
CA SER A 540 -22.93 42.56 -25.62
C SER A 540 -22.25 41.76 -26.72
N SER A 541 -22.32 42.23 -27.97
CA SER A 541 -21.66 41.62 -29.13
C SER A 541 -20.14 41.64 -29.02
N GLU A 542 -19.57 42.74 -28.51
CA GLU A 542 -18.12 42.92 -28.38
C GLU A 542 -17.59 42.06 -27.23
N ILE A 543 -18.22 42.13 -26.05
CA ILE A 543 -17.86 41.29 -24.89
C ILE A 543 -17.92 39.80 -25.25
N ARG A 544 -19.00 39.36 -25.90
CA ARG A 544 -19.16 37.97 -26.35
C ARG A 544 -18.05 37.58 -27.34
N ALA A 545 -17.78 38.42 -28.34
CA ALA A 545 -16.72 38.17 -29.32
C ALA A 545 -15.34 38.06 -28.66
N THR A 546 -14.99 38.98 -27.74
CA THR A 546 -13.72 38.93 -27.00
C THR A 546 -13.58 37.65 -26.17
N LEU A 547 -14.64 37.22 -25.48
CA LEU A 547 -14.65 35.98 -24.71
C LEU A 547 -14.47 34.75 -25.61
N THR A 548 -15.36 34.57 -26.60
CA THR A 548 -15.34 33.41 -27.51
C THR A 548 -14.04 33.34 -28.32
N GLN A 549 -13.53 34.47 -28.84
CA GLN A 549 -12.27 34.50 -29.57
C GLN A 549 -11.11 34.06 -28.69
N THR A 550 -11.01 34.57 -27.46
CA THR A 550 -9.89 34.26 -26.56
C THR A 550 -9.94 32.83 -26.07
N PHE A 551 -11.14 32.31 -25.80
CA PHE A 551 -11.34 30.89 -25.48
C PHE A 551 -10.84 30.00 -26.62
N GLN A 552 -11.31 30.24 -27.85
CA GLN A 552 -10.89 29.48 -29.05
C GLN A 552 -9.44 29.71 -29.47
N GLU A 553 -8.83 30.83 -29.10
CA GLU A 553 -7.42 31.16 -29.31
C GLU A 553 -6.53 30.33 -28.38
N VAL A 554 -6.84 30.30 -27.08
CA VAL A 554 -6.08 29.51 -26.09
C VAL A 554 -6.25 28.00 -26.32
N LEU A 555 -7.45 27.53 -26.70
CA LEU A 555 -7.65 26.11 -27.07
C LEU A 555 -6.79 25.69 -28.27
N ARG A 556 -6.84 26.43 -29.39
CA ARG A 556 -6.04 26.11 -30.59
C ARG A 556 -4.53 26.21 -30.36
N ASN A 557 -4.09 27.10 -29.47
CA ASN A 557 -2.68 27.19 -29.09
C ASN A 557 -2.22 26.00 -28.22
N ALA A 558 -3.13 25.32 -27.51
CA ALA A 558 -2.85 24.08 -26.78
C ALA A 558 -2.87 22.84 -27.71
N GLU A 559 -3.70 22.85 -28.76
CA GLU A 559 -3.78 21.77 -29.77
C GLU A 559 -2.57 21.73 -30.74
N ALA A 560 -1.62 22.67 -30.65
CA ALA A 560 -0.54 22.87 -31.62
C ALA A 560 0.90 22.69 -31.06
N PRO A 561 1.24 21.54 -30.43
CA PRO A 561 2.61 21.29 -29.98
C PRO A 561 3.57 21.06 -31.17
N ASN A 562 4.58 21.93 -31.27
CA ASN A 562 5.84 21.72 -31.99
C ASN A 562 5.77 21.20 -33.45
N ASN A 563 5.39 22.07 -34.38
CA ASN A 563 6.00 22.05 -35.72
C ASN A 563 7.06 23.17 -35.79
N PRO A 564 8.38 22.86 -35.82
CA PRO A 564 9.39 23.88 -36.04
C PRO A 564 9.27 24.45 -37.47
N PRO A 565 9.58 25.74 -37.68
CA PRO A 565 9.50 26.33 -39.01
C PRO A 565 10.49 25.67 -39.96
N SER A 566 10.00 25.11 -41.07
CA SER A 566 10.83 24.58 -42.15
C SER A 566 11.60 25.72 -42.82
N VAL A 567 12.88 25.87 -42.47
CA VAL A 567 13.80 26.80 -43.13
C VAL A 567 14.05 26.32 -44.56
N PHE A 568 13.81 27.21 -45.52
CA PHE A 568 14.21 27.10 -46.92
C PHE A 568 15.36 28.08 -47.20
#